data_AF-A0A7S3SGQ6-F1
#
_entry.id   AF-A0A7S3SGQ6-F1
#
_cell.length_a   1.000
_cell.length_b   1.000
_cell.length_c   1.000
_cell.angle_alpha   90.00
_cell.angle_beta   90.00
_cell.angle_gamma   90.00
#
_symmetry.space_group_name_H-M   'P 1'
#
loop_
_entity.id
_entity.type
_entity.pdbx_description
1 polymer ?
#
loop_
_entity_poly.entity_id
_entity_poly.type
_entity_poly.pdbx_seq_one_letter_code
_entity_poly.pdbx_strand_id
1 'polypeptide(L)'
;DYAGGGAVHALSGVAALMAAVALGPRLGRFDESGKPVEIAPCNVGMMALGVFVLWFGFIPFNAGSGLSVTGAMAGQTTRIAAITTLGGCSGGITALLLGMAVDKHASIEYAMNGILAGMVSVCSCCAVVSVWHVFFIISPLGTLSFFGLNALELKFKIDDPWA
;
A
#
# COMPACT_ATOMS: atom_id res chain seq x y z
N ASP A 1 -10.48 -2.15 -14.16
CA ASP A 1 -9.46 -2.88 -13.41
C ASP A 1 -8.41 -3.36 -14.41
N TYR A 2 -7.25 -2.70 -14.46
CA TYR A 2 -6.23 -3.00 -15.47
C TYR A 2 -5.27 -4.12 -15.02
N ALA A 3 -4.69 -3.98 -13.82
CA ALA A 3 -3.71 -4.92 -13.28
C ALA A 3 -4.20 -5.65 -12.02
N GLY A 4 -5.46 -5.50 -11.60
CA GLY A 4 -6.02 -6.26 -10.47
C GLY A 4 -6.19 -5.46 -9.19
N GLY A 5 -6.48 -4.16 -9.26
CA GLY A 5 -6.84 -3.40 -8.06
C GLY A 5 -8.11 -3.94 -7.39
N GLY A 6 -9.08 -4.42 -8.16
CA GLY A 6 -10.26 -5.11 -7.64
C GLY A 6 -9.98 -6.60 -7.43
N ALA A 7 -9.60 -7.28 -8.51
CA ALA A 7 -9.47 -8.74 -8.55
C ALA A 7 -8.39 -9.30 -7.62
N VAL A 8 -7.32 -8.54 -7.34
CA VAL A 8 -6.24 -8.96 -6.44
C VAL A 8 -6.36 -8.22 -5.12
N HIS A 9 -6.19 -6.89 -5.12
CA HIS A 9 -5.97 -6.15 -3.87
C HIS A 9 -7.25 -5.94 -3.04
N ALA A 10 -8.37 -5.53 -3.67
CA ALA A 10 -9.62 -5.38 -2.93
C ALA A 10 -10.15 -6.74 -2.44
N LEU A 11 -10.08 -7.77 -3.29
CA LEU A 11 -10.49 -9.12 -2.93
C LEU A 11 -9.66 -9.67 -1.76
N SER A 12 -8.32 -9.63 -1.87
CA SER A 12 -7.44 -10.14 -0.81
C SER A 12 -7.54 -9.30 0.46
N GLY A 13 -7.70 -7.98 0.34
CA GLY A 13 -7.87 -7.08 1.50
C GLY A 13 -9.16 -7.37 2.27
N VAL A 14 -10.30 -7.52 1.58
CA VAL A 14 -11.57 -7.88 2.23
C VAL A 14 -11.48 -9.28 2.84
N ALA A 15 -10.87 -10.24 2.15
CA ALA A 15 -10.67 -11.59 2.69
C ALA A 15 -9.79 -11.58 3.96
N ALA A 16 -8.70 -10.81 3.95
CA ALA A 16 -7.81 -10.64 5.10
C ALA A 16 -8.52 -9.97 6.28
N LEU A 17 -9.30 -8.91 6.03
CA LEU A 17 -10.09 -8.24 7.04
C LEU A 17 -11.10 -9.20 7.70
N MET A 18 -11.83 -9.97 6.89
CA MET A 18 -12.78 -10.96 7.41
C MET A 18 -12.08 -12.07 8.20
N ALA A 19 -10.88 -12.48 7.78
CA ALA A 19 -10.07 -13.44 8.52
C ALA A 19 -9.60 -12.87 9.88
N ALA A 20 -9.16 -11.60 9.91
CA ALA A 20 -8.76 -10.92 11.14
C ALA A 20 -9.92 -10.79 12.13
N VAL A 21 -11.12 -10.45 11.63
CA VAL A 21 -12.35 -10.41 12.45
C VAL A 21 -12.70 -11.78 13.01
N ALA A 22 -12.60 -12.84 12.20
CA ALA A 22 -12.93 -14.20 12.62
C ALA A 22 -11.93 -14.78 13.62
N LEU A 23 -10.63 -14.47 13.46
CA LEU A 23 -9.57 -14.95 14.34
C LEU A 23 -9.54 -14.19 15.68
N GLY A 24 -9.86 -12.89 15.65
CA GLY A 24 -9.72 -11.99 16.78
C GLY A 24 -8.29 -11.48 16.97
N PRO A 25 -8.10 -10.55 17.92
CA PRO A 25 -6.83 -9.84 18.07
C PRO A 25 -5.71 -10.66 18.73
N ARG A 26 -4.45 -10.37 18.37
CA ARG A 26 -3.27 -10.96 19.02
C ARG A 26 -3.27 -10.62 20.52
N LEU A 27 -2.75 -11.55 21.33
CA LEU A 27 -2.59 -11.35 22.76
C LEU A 27 -1.72 -10.12 23.04
N GLY A 28 -2.20 -9.23 23.90
CA GLY A 28 -1.49 -8.00 24.26
C GLY A 28 -1.59 -6.87 23.22
N ARG A 29 -2.29 -7.06 22.09
CA ARG A 29 -2.53 -5.97 21.12
C ARG A 29 -3.37 -4.83 21.70
N PHE A 30 -4.30 -5.17 22.60
CA PHE A 30 -5.15 -4.22 23.31
C PHE A 30 -5.00 -4.43 24.81
N ASP A 31 -4.85 -3.34 25.56
CA ASP A 31 -4.77 -3.39 27.02
C ASP A 31 -6.14 -3.66 27.68
N GLU A 32 -6.18 -3.74 29.01
CA GLU A 32 -7.42 -3.98 29.78
C GLU A 32 -8.48 -2.89 29.56
N SER A 33 -8.06 -1.67 29.19
CA SER A 33 -8.95 -0.56 28.83
C SER A 33 -9.41 -0.62 27.37
N GLY A 34 -8.88 -1.57 26.59
CA GLY A 34 -9.13 -1.73 25.17
C GLY A 34 -8.37 -0.76 24.28
N LYS A 35 -7.34 -0.10 24.80
CA LYS A 35 -6.49 0.81 24.04
C LYS A 35 -5.46 0.01 23.21
N PRO A 36 -5.19 0.41 21.96
CA PRO A 36 -4.13 -0.21 21.16
C PRO A 36 -2.77 -0.09 21.84
N VAL A 37 -2.05 -1.20 21.92
CA VAL A 37 -0.65 -1.31 22.34
C VAL A 37 0.17 -1.73 21.14
N GLU A 38 1.18 -0.94 20.81
CA GLU A 38 2.07 -1.21 19.68
C GLU A 38 2.90 -2.47 19.92
N ILE A 39 2.91 -3.37 18.95
CA ILE A 39 3.73 -4.58 18.97
C ILE A 39 4.89 -4.33 18.01
N ALA A 40 6.09 -4.14 18.58
CA ALA A 40 7.27 -3.76 17.80
C ALA A 40 7.58 -4.79 16.68
N PRO A 41 7.98 -4.33 15.48
CA PRO A 41 8.33 -5.23 14.40
C PRO A 41 9.57 -6.07 14.75
N CYS A 42 9.54 -7.35 14.36
CA CYS A 42 10.64 -8.27 14.68
C CYS A 42 11.95 -7.92 13.95
N ASN A 43 11.88 -7.35 12.74
CA ASN A 43 13.06 -6.98 11.95
C ASN A 43 12.73 -5.97 10.83
N VAL A 44 13.05 -4.70 11.06
CA VAL A 44 12.82 -3.59 10.11
C VAL A 44 13.63 -3.75 8.82
N GLY A 45 14.84 -4.31 8.88
CA GLY A 45 15.68 -4.55 7.71
C GLY A 45 15.07 -5.57 6.73
N MET A 46 14.49 -6.64 7.28
CA MET A 46 13.77 -7.64 6.48
C MET A 46 12.48 -7.08 5.87
N MET A 47 11.77 -6.21 6.59
CA MET A 47 10.61 -5.50 6.05
C MET A 47 11.00 -4.62 4.86
N ALA A 48 12.07 -3.84 4.99
CA ALA A 48 12.58 -3.00 3.90
C ALA A 48 12.97 -3.83 2.67
N LEU A 49 13.62 -4.98 2.87
CA LEU A 49 13.93 -5.92 1.80
C LEU A 49 12.65 -6.46 1.14
N GLY A 50 11.64 -6.83 1.94
CA GLY A 50 10.35 -7.28 1.44
C GLY A 50 9.65 -6.22 0.58
N VAL A 51 9.62 -4.97 1.03
CA VAL A 51 9.08 -3.83 0.27
C VAL A 51 9.85 -3.62 -1.03
N PHE A 52 11.18 -3.74 -1.02
CA PHE A 52 11.99 -3.62 -2.23
C PHE A 52 11.68 -4.72 -3.25
N VAL A 53 11.56 -5.96 -2.80
CA VAL A 53 11.17 -7.09 -3.66
C VAL A 53 9.77 -6.89 -4.23
N LEU A 54 8.81 -6.45 -3.42
CA LEU A 54 7.45 -6.15 -3.88
C LEU A 54 7.44 -4.99 -4.88
N TRP A 55 8.19 -3.91 -4.61
CA TRP A 55 8.32 -2.80 -5.56
C TRP A 55 8.81 -3.31 -6.91
N PHE A 56 9.92 -4.06 -6.91
CA PHE A 56 10.46 -4.63 -8.13
C PHE A 56 9.44 -5.53 -8.84
N GLY A 57 8.64 -6.33 -8.10
CA GLY A 57 7.60 -7.19 -8.65
C GLY A 57 6.38 -6.44 -9.19
N PHE A 58 6.00 -5.30 -8.61
CA PHE A 58 4.86 -4.50 -9.05
C PHE A 58 5.07 -3.88 -10.44
N ILE A 59 6.30 -3.54 -10.79
CA ILE A 59 6.64 -2.95 -12.09
C ILE A 59 6.21 -3.88 -13.25
N PRO A 60 6.73 -5.13 -13.36
CA PRO A 60 6.29 -6.07 -14.39
C PRO A 60 4.85 -6.55 -14.17
N PHE A 61 4.33 -6.58 -12.93
CA PHE A 61 2.92 -6.91 -12.68
C PHE A 61 1.98 -5.94 -13.39
N ASN A 62 2.19 -4.63 -13.20
CA ASN A 62 1.38 -3.62 -13.87
C ASN A 62 1.72 -3.51 -15.36
N ALA A 63 3.01 -3.39 -15.72
CA ALA A 63 3.40 -3.20 -17.12
C ALA A 63 3.05 -4.40 -18.00
N GLY A 64 3.18 -5.62 -17.47
CA GLY A 64 2.90 -6.87 -18.17
C GLY A 64 1.42 -7.22 -18.30
N SER A 65 0.53 -6.56 -17.55
CA SER A 65 -0.93 -6.80 -17.63
C SER A 65 -1.53 -6.47 -19.00
N GLY A 66 -0.81 -5.71 -19.84
CA GLY A 66 -1.20 -5.43 -21.22
C GLY A 66 -0.93 -6.57 -22.22
N LEU A 67 -0.31 -7.67 -21.77
CA LEU A 67 0.03 -8.88 -22.55
C LEU A 67 0.90 -8.63 -23.80
N SER A 68 1.42 -7.42 -23.98
CA SER A 68 2.32 -7.07 -25.07
C SER A 68 3.28 -5.98 -24.63
N VAL A 69 4.59 -6.23 -24.80
CA VAL A 69 5.68 -5.33 -24.40
C VAL A 69 6.48 -4.83 -25.62
N THR A 70 6.02 -5.14 -26.82
CA THR A 70 6.72 -4.85 -28.09
C THR A 70 5.80 -4.12 -29.08
N GLY A 71 6.38 -3.59 -30.15
CA GLY A 71 5.64 -2.92 -31.22
C GLY A 71 4.91 -1.66 -30.74
N ALA A 72 3.68 -1.45 -31.22
CA ALA A 72 2.88 -0.26 -30.89
C ALA A 72 2.58 -0.11 -29.39
N MET A 73 2.68 -1.18 -28.59
CA MET A 73 2.39 -1.16 -27.16
C MET A 73 3.61 -0.93 -26.25
N ALA A 74 4.81 -0.91 -26.80
CA ALA A 74 6.04 -0.70 -26.03
C ALA A 74 6.02 0.65 -25.28
N GLY A 75 5.56 1.72 -25.92
CA GLY A 75 5.47 3.05 -25.30
C GLY A 75 4.51 3.08 -24.11
N GLN A 76 3.37 2.39 -24.20
CA GLN A 76 2.42 2.31 -23.08
C GLN A 76 2.96 1.46 -21.94
N THR A 77 3.61 0.33 -22.23
CA THR A 77 4.24 -0.54 -21.23
C THR A 77 5.27 0.22 -20.40
N THR A 78 6.18 0.95 -21.04
CA THR A 78 7.19 1.77 -20.37
C THR A 78 6.56 2.87 -19.53
N ARG A 79 5.50 3.52 -20.04
CA ARG A 79 4.74 4.52 -19.29
C ARG A 79 4.09 3.92 -18.04
N ILE A 80 3.50 2.73 -18.13
CA ILE A 80 2.86 2.05 -17.00
C ILE A 80 3.90 1.66 -15.94
N ALA A 81 5.08 1.20 -16.35
CA ALA A 81 6.19 0.94 -15.44
C ALA A 81 6.60 2.21 -14.68
N ALA A 82 6.74 3.34 -15.40
CA ALA A 82 7.06 4.63 -14.78
C ALA A 82 5.96 5.12 -13.82
N ILE A 83 4.68 5.02 -14.22
CA ILE A 83 3.53 5.35 -13.38
C ILE A 83 3.52 4.52 -12.09
N THR A 84 3.84 3.22 -12.19
CA THR A 84 3.84 2.31 -11.04
C THR A 84 4.89 2.70 -10.01
N THR A 85 6.12 2.95 -10.46
CA THR A 85 7.21 3.45 -9.60
C THR A 85 6.87 4.81 -9.01
N LEU A 86 6.29 5.72 -9.80
CA LEU A 86 5.93 7.05 -9.32
C LEU A 86 4.80 7.01 -8.28
N GLY A 87 3.85 6.06 -8.43
CA GLY A 87 2.85 5.77 -7.41
C GLY A 87 3.52 5.37 -6.09
N GLY A 88 4.45 4.42 -6.11
CA GLY A 88 5.22 4.06 -4.91
C GLY A 88 5.94 5.25 -4.27
N CYS A 89 6.64 6.07 -5.06
CA CYS A 89 7.30 7.28 -4.55
C CYS A 89 6.33 8.27 -3.91
N SER A 90 5.21 8.57 -4.59
CA SER A 90 4.20 9.50 -4.09
C SER A 90 3.53 9.00 -2.81
N GLY A 91 3.18 7.72 -2.76
CA GLY A 91 2.60 7.10 -1.57
C GLY A 91 3.57 7.10 -0.40
N GLY A 92 4.85 6.78 -0.63
CA GLY A 92 5.90 6.86 0.38
C GLY A 92 6.10 8.26 0.94
N ILE A 93 6.16 9.28 0.07
CA ILE A 93 6.24 10.69 0.50
C ILE A 93 5.00 11.09 1.30
N THR A 94 3.81 10.74 0.81
CA THR A 94 2.54 11.05 1.48
C THR A 94 2.50 10.45 2.88
N ALA A 95 2.87 9.18 3.01
CA ALA A 95 2.88 8.50 4.30
C ALA A 95 3.96 9.04 5.25
N LEU A 96 5.15 9.37 4.74
CA LEU A 96 6.20 10.01 5.53
C LEU A 96 5.74 11.37 6.09
N LEU A 97 5.10 12.19 5.25
CA LEU A 97 4.52 13.47 5.68
C LEU A 97 3.42 13.25 6.73
N LEU A 98 2.58 12.23 6.57
CA LEU A 98 1.56 11.85 7.55
C LEU A 98 2.20 11.44 8.88
N GLY A 99 3.19 10.53 8.86
CA GLY A 99 3.90 10.09 10.06
C GLY A 99 4.60 11.24 10.78
N MET A 100 5.25 12.15 10.05
CA MET A 100 5.84 13.35 10.65
C MET A 100 4.78 14.28 11.25
N ALA A 101 3.58 14.36 10.67
CA ALA A 101 2.51 15.19 11.19
C ALA A 101 1.89 14.60 12.48
N VAL A 102 1.71 13.27 12.53
CA VAL A 102 1.09 12.56 13.64
C VAL A 102 2.10 12.28 14.76
N ASP A 103 3.22 11.63 14.44
CA ASP A 103 4.19 11.10 15.41
C ASP A 103 5.36 12.06 15.66
N LYS A 104 5.40 13.20 14.97
CA LYS A 104 6.44 14.26 15.10
C LYS A 104 7.86 13.81 14.75
N HIS A 105 8.01 12.67 14.08
CA HIS A 105 9.28 12.18 13.56
C HIS A 105 9.06 11.42 12.24
N ALA A 106 10.12 11.26 11.45
CA ALA A 106 10.06 10.50 10.22
C ALA A 106 10.16 9.00 10.53
N SER A 107 9.04 8.28 10.40
CA SER A 107 8.99 6.83 10.59
C SER A 107 9.18 6.09 9.27
N ILE A 108 10.12 5.15 9.26
CA ILE A 108 10.38 4.26 8.11
C ILE A 108 9.19 3.34 7.83
N GLU A 109 8.43 2.97 8.87
CA GLU A 109 7.26 2.08 8.75
C GLU A 109 6.13 2.76 7.97
N TYR A 110 5.91 4.06 8.20
CA TYR A 110 5.01 4.85 7.39
C TYR A 110 5.46 4.87 5.93
N ALA A 111 6.75 5.13 5.68
CA ALA A 111 7.29 5.17 4.31
C ALA A 111 7.06 3.85 3.57
N MET A 112 7.40 2.73 4.21
CA MET A 112 7.30 1.39 3.65
C MET A 112 5.86 1.02 3.30
N ASN A 113 4.93 1.21 4.24
CA ASN A 113 3.52 0.95 4.00
C ASN A 113 2.93 1.92 2.97
N GLY A 114 3.36 3.18 3.00
CA GLY A 114 2.96 4.20 2.04
C GLY A 114 3.34 3.87 0.61
N ILE A 115 4.55 3.35 0.39
CA ILE A 115 5.02 2.87 -0.91
C ILE A 115 4.08 1.80 -1.44
N LEU A 116 3.80 0.77 -0.64
CA LEU A 116 2.93 -0.34 -1.06
C LEU A 116 1.51 0.15 -1.34
N ALA A 117 0.93 0.96 -0.45
CA ALA A 117 -0.41 1.52 -0.64
C ALA A 117 -0.50 2.39 -1.91
N GLY A 118 0.53 3.20 -2.18
CA GLY A 118 0.62 4.01 -3.39
C GLY A 118 0.67 3.15 -4.66
N MET A 119 1.48 2.09 -4.67
CA MET A 119 1.57 1.16 -5.80
C MET A 119 0.26 0.40 -6.04
N VAL A 120 -0.42 -0.03 -4.97
CA VAL A 120 -1.73 -0.69 -5.04
C VAL A 120 -2.79 0.25 -5.64
N SER A 121 -2.80 1.51 -5.24
CA SER A 121 -3.81 2.50 -5.68
C SER A 121 -3.82 2.71 -7.20
N VAL A 122 -2.68 2.52 -7.87
CA VAL A 122 -2.56 2.74 -9.31
C VAL A 122 -2.90 1.51 -10.15
N CYS A 123 -2.98 0.31 -9.56
CA CYS A 123 -3.19 -0.95 -10.31
C CYS A 123 -4.45 -0.96 -11.17
N SER A 124 -5.53 -0.33 -10.72
CA SER A 124 -6.79 -0.28 -11.48
C SER A 124 -6.74 0.64 -12.70
N CYS A 125 -5.84 1.62 -12.71
CA CYS A 125 -5.95 2.78 -13.60
C CYS A 125 -4.65 3.15 -14.35
N CYS A 126 -3.52 2.48 -14.07
CA CYS A 126 -2.20 2.84 -14.57
C CYS A 126 -2.08 2.95 -16.11
N ALA A 127 -2.93 2.25 -16.87
CA ALA A 127 -2.97 2.37 -18.33
C ALA A 127 -3.63 3.67 -18.84
N VAL A 128 -4.53 4.29 -18.07
CA VAL A 128 -5.42 5.36 -18.55
C VAL A 128 -5.19 6.73 -17.89
N VAL A 129 -4.44 6.79 -16.78
CA VAL A 129 -4.23 8.04 -16.02
C VAL A 129 -2.89 8.70 -16.30
N SER A 130 -2.83 10.03 -16.31
CA SER A 130 -1.55 10.71 -16.50
C SER A 130 -0.66 10.62 -15.25
N VAL A 131 0.64 10.78 -15.47
CA VAL A 131 1.70 10.78 -14.44
C VAL A 131 1.39 11.79 -13.32
N TRP A 132 0.85 12.95 -13.68
CA TRP A 132 0.50 14.01 -12.72
C TRP A 132 -0.66 13.62 -11.80
N HIS A 133 -1.70 12.98 -12.34
CA HIS A 133 -2.83 12.50 -11.53
C HIS A 133 -2.37 11.42 -10.55
N VAL A 134 -1.46 10.54 -10.98
CA VAL A 134 -0.87 9.51 -10.11
C VAL A 134 -0.14 10.13 -8.94
N PHE A 135 0.76 11.08 -9.22
CA PHE A 135 1.63 11.66 -8.21
C PHE A 135 0.89 12.54 -7.21
N PHE A 136 -0.06 13.37 -7.66
CA PHE A 136 -0.70 14.35 -6.78
C PHE A 136 -2.04 13.92 -6.19
N ILE A 137 -2.72 12.94 -6.80
CA ILE A 137 -4.11 12.64 -6.44
C ILE A 137 -4.27 11.17 -6.09
N ILE A 138 -4.04 10.26 -7.04
CA ILE A 138 -4.41 8.85 -6.89
C ILE A 138 -3.60 8.18 -5.78
N SER A 139 -2.28 8.30 -5.85
CA SER A 139 -1.40 7.68 -4.86
C SER A 139 -1.56 8.30 -3.47
N PRO A 140 -1.57 9.64 -3.30
CA PRO A 140 -1.80 10.23 -1.99
C PRO A 140 -3.14 9.83 -1.37
N LEU A 141 -4.24 9.86 -2.14
CA LEU A 141 -5.55 9.46 -1.63
C LEU A 141 -5.61 7.97 -1.29
N GLY A 142 -4.99 7.10 -2.10
CA GLY A 142 -4.90 5.67 -1.82
C GLY A 142 -4.13 5.40 -0.52
N THR A 143 -2.99 6.05 -0.35
CA THR A 143 -2.19 5.95 0.88
C THR A 143 -2.96 6.47 2.10
N LEU A 144 -3.61 7.63 2.01
CA LEU A 144 -4.41 8.17 3.12
C LEU A 144 -5.59 7.25 3.48
N SER A 145 -6.22 6.64 2.47
CA SER A 145 -7.31 5.68 2.68
C SER A 145 -6.83 4.44 3.44
N PHE A 146 -5.63 3.94 3.12
CA PHE A 146 -5.01 2.82 3.81
C PHE A 146 -4.76 3.12 5.31
N PHE A 147 -4.15 4.27 5.64
CA PHE A 147 -3.99 4.67 7.04
C PHE A 147 -5.33 4.98 7.74
N GLY A 148 -6.31 5.49 7.00
CA GLY A 148 -7.67 5.70 7.51
C GLY A 148 -8.36 4.38 7.88
N LEU A 149 -8.20 3.34 7.08
CA LEU A 149 -8.71 2.00 7.38
C LEU A 149 -8.03 1.40 8.61
N ASN A 150 -6.72 1.57 8.77
CA ASN A 150 -6.01 1.15 10.00
C ASN A 150 -6.60 1.81 11.25
N ALA A 151 -6.77 3.13 11.21
CA ALA A 151 -7.34 3.85 12.35
C ALA A 151 -8.76 3.35 12.70
N LEU A 152 -9.54 2.92 11.69
CA LEU A 152 -10.84 2.28 11.89
C LEU A 152 -10.70 0.88 12.48
N GLU A 153 -9.79 0.04 11.98
CA GLU A 153 -9.52 -1.30 12.50
C GLU A 153 -9.16 -1.25 13.99
N LEU A 154 -8.24 -0.35 14.37
CA LEU A 154 -7.86 -0.14 15.77
C LEU A 154 -9.05 0.33 16.63
N LYS A 155 -9.92 1.18 16.07
CA LYS A 155 -11.14 1.63 16.76
C LYS A 155 -12.15 0.49 16.95
N PHE A 156 -12.24 -0.44 16.01
CA PHE A 156 -13.10 -1.62 16.09
C PHE A 156 -12.43 -2.81 16.79
N LYS A 157 -11.21 -2.63 17.32
CA LYS A 157 -10.41 -3.67 17.97
C LYS A 157 -10.12 -4.87 17.05
N ILE A 158 -9.99 -4.60 15.77
CA ILE A 158 -9.53 -5.54 14.76
C ILE A 158 -8.02 -5.40 14.67
N ASP A 159 -7.32 -6.53 14.71
CA ASP A 159 -5.86 -6.57 14.68
C ASP A 159 -5.36 -7.15 13.38
N ASP A 160 -4.83 -6.29 12.52
CA ASP A 160 -4.11 -6.69 11.32
C ASP A 160 -2.59 -6.63 11.60
N PRO A 161 -1.81 -7.71 11.35
CA PRO A 161 -0.39 -7.81 11.65
C PRO A 161 0.55 -6.71 11.12
N TRP A 162 0.11 -5.85 10.20
CA TRP A 162 0.92 -4.72 9.74
C TRP A 162 0.88 -3.49 10.68
N ALA A 163 -0.07 -3.48 11.63
CA ALA A 163 -0.30 -2.44 12.63
C ALA A 163 0.21 -2.83 14.03
#